data_AF-A0A7Y5XYF9-F1
#
_entry.id   AF-A0A7Y5XYF9-F1
#
_cell.length_a   1.000
_cell.length_b   1.000
_cell.length_c   1.000
_cell.angle_alpha   90.00
_cell.angle_beta   90.00
_cell.angle_gamma   90.00
#
_symmetry.space_group_name_H-M   'P 1'
#
loop_
_entity.id
_entity.type
_entity.pdbx_description
1 polymer ?
#
loop_
_entity_poly.entity_id
_entity_poly.type
_entity_poly.pdbx_seq_one_letter_code
_entity_poly.pdbx_strand_id
1 'polypeptide(L)'
;MKAPLSLLAAALLLCAGSAFAADCTQAATQAEMNACASETLTHNDADLNTTYMAYRDKLNKAQQNKLREVQLAWLKYRDLSCRFESSASAGGSAAALALQTCLAEKTRHRTDELKALAGCKEGDLNCVR
;
A
#
# COMPACT_ATOMS: atom_id res chain seq x y z
N MET A 1 -38.13 -45.64 -17.03
CA MET A 1 -37.91 -45.24 -15.62
C MET A 1 -37.14 -43.92 -15.65
N LYS A 2 -37.78 -42.80 -15.29
CA LYS A 2 -37.16 -41.47 -15.21
C LYS A 2 -37.25 -41.01 -13.77
N ALA A 3 -36.12 -40.88 -13.08
CA ALA A 3 -36.05 -40.24 -11.77
C ALA A 3 -35.63 -38.77 -11.98
N PRO A 4 -36.27 -37.79 -11.30
CA PRO A 4 -36.02 -36.38 -11.55
C PRO A 4 -34.75 -35.91 -10.82
N LEU A 5 -33.82 -35.41 -11.61
CA LEU A 5 -32.58 -34.76 -11.21
C LEU A 5 -32.87 -33.31 -10.76
N SER A 6 -33.67 -33.13 -9.73
CA SER A 6 -34.05 -31.80 -9.25
C SER A 6 -34.15 -31.80 -7.73
N LEU A 7 -33.02 -31.83 -7.01
CA LEU A 7 -32.94 -31.54 -5.57
C LEU A 7 -31.47 -31.61 -5.12
N LEU A 8 -30.63 -30.60 -5.39
CA LEU A 8 -29.32 -30.43 -4.72
C LEU A 8 -28.63 -29.07 -4.96
N ALA A 9 -29.38 -27.98 -5.21
CA ALA A 9 -28.80 -26.67 -5.56
C ALA A 9 -29.07 -25.54 -4.54
N ALA A 10 -29.27 -25.85 -3.25
CA ALA A 10 -29.78 -24.86 -2.29
C ALA A 10 -29.04 -24.75 -0.94
N ALA A 11 -27.72 -24.98 -0.87
CA ALA A 11 -27.02 -24.98 0.42
C ALA A 11 -25.65 -24.27 0.48
N LEU A 12 -25.38 -23.26 -0.36
CA LEU A 12 -24.07 -22.58 -0.40
C LEU A 12 -24.10 -21.05 -0.13
N LEU A 13 -25.14 -20.51 0.50
CA LEU A 13 -25.33 -19.06 0.67
C LEU A 13 -25.24 -18.53 2.12
N LEU A 14 -24.64 -19.27 3.06
CA LEU A 14 -24.54 -18.85 4.47
C LEU A 14 -23.09 -18.69 4.91
N CYS A 15 -22.39 -17.68 4.38
CA CYS A 15 -21.19 -17.09 4.98
C CYS A 15 -20.97 -15.68 4.40
N ALA A 16 -22.00 -14.83 4.44
CA ALA A 16 -21.80 -13.39 4.31
C ALA A 16 -21.34 -12.87 5.68
N GLY A 17 -20.06 -13.09 6.01
CA GLY A 17 -19.44 -12.45 7.16
C GLY A 17 -19.48 -10.94 6.95
N SER A 18 -20.16 -10.22 7.85
CA SER A 18 -20.16 -8.75 7.84
C SER A 18 -18.73 -8.26 8.03
N ALA A 19 -18.13 -7.71 6.98
CA ALA A 19 -16.89 -6.96 7.10
C ALA A 19 -17.21 -5.61 7.76
N PHE A 20 -17.17 -5.56 9.09
CA PHE A 20 -17.20 -4.28 9.79
C PHE A 20 -15.86 -3.59 9.53
N ALA A 21 -15.91 -2.38 8.96
CA ALA A 21 -14.73 -1.52 8.91
C ALA A 21 -14.33 -1.18 10.35
N ALA A 22 -13.03 -1.32 10.67
CA ALA A 22 -12.54 -1.00 12.00
C ALA A 22 -12.60 0.51 12.24
N ASP A 23 -13.03 0.95 13.42
CA ASP A 23 -12.84 2.35 13.83
C ASP A 23 -11.39 2.53 14.28
N CYS A 24 -10.57 3.08 13.40
CA CYS A 24 -9.15 3.26 13.65
C CYS A 24 -8.82 4.30 14.71
N THR A 25 -9.80 5.05 15.20
CA THR A 25 -9.62 5.92 16.38
C THR A 25 -9.76 5.17 17.70
N GLN A 26 -10.36 3.97 17.68
CA GLN A 26 -10.68 3.17 18.87
C GLN A 26 -10.17 1.72 18.79
N ALA A 27 -9.34 1.38 17.79
CA ALA A 27 -8.82 0.03 17.61
C ALA A 27 -8.15 -0.51 18.88
N ALA A 28 -8.74 -1.57 19.47
CA ALA A 28 -8.32 -2.12 20.75
C ALA A 28 -7.80 -3.55 20.63
N THR A 29 -8.28 -4.30 19.65
CA THR A 29 -7.82 -5.66 19.37
C THR A 29 -6.70 -5.66 18.32
N GLN A 30 -5.84 -6.68 18.36
CA GLN A 30 -4.79 -6.83 17.35
C GLN A 30 -5.37 -6.97 15.93
N ALA A 31 -6.57 -7.55 15.79
CA ALA A 31 -7.25 -7.67 14.51
C ALA A 31 -7.64 -6.29 13.96
N GLU A 32 -8.22 -5.42 14.80
CA GLU A 32 -8.55 -4.04 14.43
C GLU A 32 -7.29 -3.22 14.11
N MET A 33 -6.25 -3.33 14.93
CA MET A 33 -4.97 -2.66 14.68
C MET A 33 -4.36 -3.08 13.33
N ASN A 34 -4.38 -4.37 13.01
CA ASN A 34 -3.92 -4.88 11.71
C ASN A 34 -4.80 -4.34 10.57
N ALA A 35 -6.12 -4.29 10.73
CA ALA A 35 -7.01 -3.73 9.71
C ALA A 35 -6.71 -2.25 9.46
N CYS A 36 -6.50 -1.46 10.52
CA CYS A 36 -6.19 -0.04 10.42
C CYS A 36 -4.82 0.26 9.81
N ALA A 37 -3.80 -0.56 10.11
CA ALA A 37 -2.51 -0.44 9.46
C ALA A 37 -2.61 -0.73 7.94
N SER A 38 -3.43 -1.70 7.56
CA SER A 38 -3.70 -2.04 6.15
C SER A 38 -4.43 -0.90 5.42
N GLU A 39 -5.42 -0.28 6.07
CA GLU A 39 -6.14 0.87 5.53
C GLU A 39 -5.20 2.07 5.35
N THR A 40 -4.37 2.35 6.35
CA THR A 40 -3.38 3.44 6.30
C THR A 40 -2.40 3.24 5.13
N LEU A 41 -1.88 2.02 4.93
CA LEU A 41 -1.04 1.71 3.79
C LEU A 41 -1.77 1.92 2.46
N THR A 42 -3.03 1.47 2.37
CA THR A 42 -3.85 1.62 1.15
C THR A 42 -4.04 3.09 0.79
N HIS A 43 -4.35 3.94 1.77
CA HIS A 43 -4.45 5.39 1.60
C HIS A 43 -3.11 5.98 1.12
N ASN A 44 -2.00 5.65 1.78
CA ASN A 44 -0.69 6.19 1.42
C ASN A 44 -0.24 5.74 0.02
N ASP A 45 -0.55 4.51 -0.40
CA ASP A 45 -0.23 4.02 -1.74
C ASP A 45 -1.06 4.76 -2.81
N ALA A 46 -2.32 5.11 -2.52
CA ALA A 46 -3.14 5.93 -3.40
C ALA A 46 -2.57 7.36 -3.56
N ASP A 47 -2.14 7.98 -2.46
CA ASP A 47 -1.49 9.29 -2.45
C ASP A 47 -0.16 9.27 -3.23
N LEU A 48 0.63 8.21 -3.04
CA LEU A 48 1.88 8.01 -3.76
C LEU A 48 1.64 7.92 -5.26
N ASN A 49 0.69 7.10 -5.69
CA ASN A 49 0.38 6.89 -7.10
C ASN A 49 -0.10 8.19 -7.76
N THR A 50 -1.00 8.92 -7.08
CA THR A 50 -1.50 10.22 -7.55
C THR A 50 -0.35 11.22 -7.72
N THR A 51 0.52 11.32 -6.71
CA THR A 51 1.69 12.22 -6.73
C THR A 51 2.69 11.82 -7.82
N TYR A 52 2.98 10.52 -7.96
CA TYR A 52 3.86 9.98 -9.00
C TYR A 52 3.35 10.32 -10.39
N MET A 53 2.06 10.11 -10.67
CA MET A 53 1.46 10.45 -11.97
C MET A 53 1.56 11.94 -12.25
N ALA A 54 1.15 12.79 -11.29
CA ALA A 54 1.20 14.23 -11.43
C ALA A 54 2.62 14.77 -11.67
N TYR A 55 3.64 14.20 -11.01
CA TYR A 55 5.03 14.57 -11.26
C TYR A 55 5.50 14.07 -12.64
N ARG A 56 5.23 12.80 -12.96
CA ARG A 56 5.62 12.17 -14.22
C ARG A 56 5.08 12.91 -15.44
N ASP A 57 3.87 13.46 -15.36
CA ASP A 57 3.23 14.17 -16.48
C ASP A 57 3.90 15.51 -16.82
N LYS A 58 4.68 16.08 -15.89
CA LYS A 58 5.49 17.29 -16.12
C LYS A 58 6.84 17.00 -16.81
N LEU A 59 7.21 15.73 -16.94
CA LEU A 59 8.54 15.31 -17.41
C LEU A 59 8.53 14.94 -18.90
N ASN A 60 9.67 15.15 -19.56
CA ASN A 60 9.89 14.62 -20.91
C ASN A 60 10.06 13.08 -20.88
N LYS A 61 9.98 12.41 -22.05
CA LYS A 61 9.99 10.93 -22.13
C LYS A 61 11.24 10.27 -21.56
N ALA A 62 12.41 10.86 -21.75
CA ALA A 62 13.64 10.34 -21.16
C ALA A 62 13.62 10.41 -19.62
N GLN A 63 13.14 11.53 -19.06
CA GLN A 63 12.97 11.72 -17.62
C GLN A 63 11.87 10.79 -17.05
N GLN A 64 10.76 10.59 -17.76
CA GLN A 64 9.70 9.66 -17.36
C GLN A 64 10.22 8.22 -17.21
N ASN A 65 11.09 7.77 -18.13
CA ASN A 65 11.70 6.44 -18.05
C ASN A 65 12.65 6.33 -16.84
N LYS A 66 13.50 7.33 -16.62
CA LYS A 66 14.38 7.39 -15.42
C LYS A 66 13.57 7.38 -14.12
N LEU A 67 12.51 8.18 -14.04
CA LEU A 67 11.63 8.21 -12.86
C LEU A 67 10.98 6.84 -12.62
N ARG A 68 10.52 6.16 -13.68
CA ARG A 68 9.97 4.80 -13.57
C ARG A 68 10.99 3.81 -13.02
N GLU A 69 12.23 3.83 -13.52
CA GLU A 69 13.29 2.95 -13.03
C GLU A 69 13.58 3.18 -11.54
N VAL A 70 13.70 4.45 -11.12
CA VAL A 70 13.87 4.81 -9.71
C VAL A 70 12.69 4.30 -8.88
N GLN A 71 11.45 4.48 -9.35
CA GLN A 71 10.27 4.07 -8.61
C GLN A 71 10.19 2.54 -8.44
N LEU A 72 10.56 1.76 -9.45
CA LEU A 72 10.62 0.30 -9.38
C LEU A 72 11.72 -0.18 -8.42
N ALA A 73 12.90 0.47 -8.46
CA ALA A 73 13.97 0.18 -7.53
C ALA A 73 13.59 0.52 -6.09
N TRP A 74 12.91 1.65 -5.88
CA TRP A 74 12.39 2.08 -4.58
C TRP A 74 11.36 1.09 -4.03
N LEU A 75 10.42 0.58 -4.85
CA LEU A 75 9.47 -0.45 -4.42
C LEU A 75 10.18 -1.70 -3.90
N LYS A 76 11.20 -2.17 -4.65
CA LYS A 76 12.02 -3.31 -4.22
C LYS A 76 12.75 -3.03 -2.90
N TYR A 77 13.33 -1.83 -2.76
CA TYR A 77 13.97 -1.40 -1.52
C TYR A 77 12.98 -1.37 -0.36
N ARG A 78 11.83 -0.71 -0.51
CA ARG A 78 10.77 -0.61 0.49
C ARG A 78 10.39 -1.99 1.00
N ASP A 79 10.08 -2.90 0.09
CA ASP A 79 9.60 -4.22 0.45
C ASP A 79 10.70 -5.07 1.13
N LEU A 80 11.95 -4.96 0.69
CA LEU A 80 13.09 -5.64 1.35
C LEU A 80 13.38 -5.06 2.74
N SER A 81 13.41 -3.73 2.85
CA SER A 81 13.65 -3.00 4.10
C SER A 81 12.58 -3.33 5.11
N CYS A 82 11.29 -3.29 4.73
CA CYS A 82 10.20 -3.58 5.65
C CYS A 82 10.08 -5.04 6.04
N ARG A 83 10.48 -5.98 5.17
CA ARG A 83 10.60 -7.40 5.56
C ARG A 83 11.69 -7.59 6.62
N PHE A 84 12.80 -6.86 6.51
CA PHE A 84 13.88 -6.91 7.49
C PHE A 84 13.49 -6.21 8.79
N GLU A 85 12.98 -4.98 8.73
CA GLU A 85 12.60 -4.18 9.91
C GLU A 85 11.51 -4.84 10.75
N SER A 86 10.57 -5.55 10.11
CA SER A 86 9.49 -6.27 10.81
C SER A 86 9.85 -7.70 11.23
N SER A 87 11.08 -8.18 10.96
CA SER A 87 11.44 -9.59 11.14
C SER A 87 11.40 -10.05 12.60
N ALA A 88 11.60 -9.15 13.56
CA ALA A 88 11.53 -9.46 14.99
C ALA A 88 10.12 -9.89 15.44
N SER A 89 9.08 -9.48 14.71
CA SER A 89 7.68 -9.80 15.00
C SER A 89 7.18 -11.03 14.23
N ALA A 90 8.03 -11.69 13.43
CA ALA A 90 7.62 -12.77 12.55
C ALA A 90 6.96 -13.93 13.32
N GLY A 91 5.81 -14.41 12.82
CA GLY A 91 5.02 -15.48 13.44
C GLY A 91 4.15 -15.05 14.63
N GLY A 92 4.28 -13.80 15.09
CA GLY A 92 3.43 -13.22 16.14
C GLY A 92 2.17 -12.54 15.58
N SER A 93 1.22 -12.24 16.47
CA SER A 93 -0.02 -11.53 16.11
C SER A 93 0.22 -10.08 15.64
N ALA A 94 1.34 -9.47 16.07
CA ALA A 94 1.78 -8.14 15.67
C ALA A 94 2.59 -8.11 14.35
N ALA A 95 2.87 -9.26 13.72
CA ALA A 95 3.67 -9.32 12.49
C ALA A 95 3.10 -8.44 11.36
N ALA A 96 1.77 -8.54 11.16
CA ALA A 96 1.07 -7.78 10.12
C ALA A 96 1.12 -6.27 10.40
N LEU A 97 0.82 -5.86 11.64
CA LEU A 97 0.93 -4.47 12.08
C LEU A 97 2.33 -3.91 11.80
N ALA A 98 3.38 -4.58 12.29
CA ALA A 98 4.76 -4.10 12.11
C ALA A 98 5.15 -3.94 10.64
N LEU A 99 4.79 -4.91 9.79
CA LEU A 99 5.08 -4.84 8.36
C LEU A 99 4.31 -3.70 7.68
N GLN A 100 3.01 -3.60 7.92
CA GLN A 100 2.14 -2.61 7.27
C GLN A 100 2.48 -1.18 7.69
N THR A 101 2.79 -0.96 8.98
CA THR A 101 3.25 0.34 9.46
C THR A 101 4.53 0.77 8.76
N CYS A 102 5.53 -0.11 8.65
CA CYS A 102 6.77 0.22 7.92
C CYS A 102 6.50 0.58 6.45
N LEU A 103 5.66 -0.21 5.76
CA LEU A 103 5.30 0.05 4.37
C LEU A 103 4.61 1.42 4.25
N ALA A 104 3.67 1.72 5.14
CA ALA A 104 2.92 2.97 5.14
C ALA A 104 3.83 4.18 5.37
N GLU A 105 4.76 4.12 6.32
CA GLU A 105 5.72 5.19 6.61
C GLU A 105 6.63 5.45 5.41
N LYS A 106 7.26 4.40 4.86
CA LYS A 106 8.14 4.57 3.69
C LYS A 106 7.38 5.07 2.46
N THR A 107 6.16 4.61 2.23
CA THR A 107 5.28 5.13 1.17
C THR A 107 5.00 6.62 1.38
N ARG A 108 4.68 7.06 2.60
CA ARG A 108 4.48 8.49 2.92
C ARG A 108 5.73 9.31 2.63
N HIS A 109 6.89 8.86 3.09
CA HIS A 109 8.16 9.54 2.84
C HIS A 109 8.45 9.68 1.35
N ARG A 110 8.19 8.63 0.56
CA ARG A 110 8.37 8.68 -0.89
C ARG A 110 7.43 9.67 -1.56
N THR A 111 6.19 9.76 -1.09
CA THR A 111 5.24 10.77 -1.56
C THR A 111 5.79 12.18 -1.32
N ASP A 112 6.37 12.43 -0.14
CA ASP A 112 6.97 13.73 0.19
C ASP A 112 8.21 14.05 -0.67
N GLU A 113 9.08 13.06 -0.92
CA GLU A 113 10.19 13.19 -1.87
C GLU A 113 9.70 13.57 -3.28
N LEU A 114 8.67 12.89 -3.80
CA LEU A 114 8.12 13.20 -5.12
C LEU A 114 7.50 14.60 -5.18
N LYS A 115 6.86 15.06 -4.10
CA LYS A 115 6.34 16.44 -3.99
C LYS A 115 7.48 17.47 -4.03
N ALA A 116 8.57 17.21 -3.30
CA ALA A 116 9.76 18.07 -3.31
C ALA A 116 10.36 18.16 -4.73
N LEU A 117 10.57 17.00 -5.37
CA LEU A 117 11.05 16.91 -6.76
C LEU A 117 10.14 17.64 -7.76
N ALA A 118 8.82 17.55 -7.58
CA ALA A 118 7.85 18.22 -8.43
C ALA A 118 7.82 19.75 -8.27
N GLY A 119 8.40 20.27 -7.19
CA GLY A 119 8.62 21.70 -6.96
C GLY A 119 9.88 22.26 -7.63
N CYS A 120 10.80 21.40 -8.08
CA CYS A 120 12.04 21.83 -8.73
C CYS A 120 11.81 22.30 -10.17
N LYS A 121 12.51 23.36 -10.58
CA LYS A 121 12.58 23.78 -11.98
C LYS A 121 13.62 22.95 -12.74
N GLU A 122 13.41 22.75 -14.04
CA GLU A 122 14.40 22.09 -14.89
C GLU A 122 15.71 22.89 -14.90
N GLY A 123 16.83 22.20 -14.73
CA GLY A 123 18.16 22.82 -14.67
C GLY A 123 18.54 23.46 -13.34
N ASP A 124 17.66 23.45 -12.33
CA ASP A 124 17.99 23.93 -11.00
C ASP A 124 18.91 22.92 -10.26
N LEU A 125 20.18 23.29 -10.14
CA LEU A 125 21.21 22.50 -9.45
C LEU A 125 21.17 22.69 -7.92
N ASN A 126 20.45 23.70 -7.44
CA ASN A 126 20.33 24.03 -6.02
C ASN A 126 19.05 23.47 -5.41
N CYS A 127 18.12 22.94 -6.22
CA CYS A 127 16.93 22.31 -5.69
C CYS A 127 17.30 21.09 -4.86
N VAL A 128 16.97 21.12 -3.57
CA VAL A 128 17.18 19.99 -2.66
C VAL A 128 16.21 18.88 -3.09
N ARG A 129 16.79 17.80 -3.62
CA ARG A 129 16.07 16.62 -4.13
C ARG A 129 15.98 15.54 -3.06
#